data_AF-A0A4P9K504-F1
#
_entry.id   AF-A0A4P9K504-F1
#
_cell.length_a   1.000
_cell.length_b   1.000
_cell.length_c   1.000
_cell.angle_alpha   90.00
_cell.angle_beta   90.00
_cell.angle_gamma   90.00
#
_symmetry.space_group_name_H-M   'P 1'
#
loop_
_entity.id
_entity.type
_entity.pdbx_description
1 polymer ?
#
loop_
_entity_poly.entity_id
_entity_poly.type
_entity_poly.pdbx_seq_one_letter_code
_entity_poly.pdbx_strand_id
1 'polypeptide(L)'
;MAQANDNILKIYEEFSVARAVIDHCHSPSKQEFNQFLENFAAVNQLTALELKGMYPDKSPQALSNAVQKRSTFIAGNTDMKIIRTGCDTPFVKEAIERFPKLLEWKP
;
A
#
# COMPACT_ATOMS: atom_id res chain seq x y z
N MET A 1 -1.04 -25.12 -4.52
CA MET A 1 -0.49 -24.15 -3.55
C MET A 1 -0.10 -22.92 -4.35
N ALA A 2 -0.97 -21.90 -4.43
CA ALA A 2 -0.73 -20.70 -5.25
C ALA A 2 -1.53 -19.47 -4.76
N GLN A 3 -2.09 -19.51 -3.55
CA GLN A 3 -3.07 -18.50 -3.08
C GLN A 3 -2.50 -17.43 -2.13
N ALA A 4 -1.27 -17.59 -1.64
CA ALA A 4 -0.65 -16.60 -0.73
C ALA A 4 0.03 -15.44 -1.50
N ASN A 5 0.61 -15.74 -2.66
CA ASN A 5 1.55 -14.89 -3.39
C ASN A 5 0.86 -13.67 -4.03
N ASP A 6 -0.35 -13.85 -4.59
CA ASP A 6 -1.15 -12.76 -5.16
C ASP A 6 -1.76 -11.85 -4.09
N ASN A 7 -1.86 -12.31 -2.84
CA ASN A 7 -2.53 -11.56 -1.79
C ASN A 7 -1.65 -10.42 -1.29
N ILE A 8 -0.36 -10.67 -1.03
CA ILE A 8 0.51 -9.64 -0.46
C ILE A 8 0.78 -8.48 -1.42
N LEU A 9 0.89 -8.76 -2.73
CA LEU A 9 1.01 -7.71 -3.74
C LEU A 9 -0.22 -6.82 -3.78
N LYS A 10 -1.43 -7.40 -3.71
CA LYS A 10 -2.68 -6.62 -3.67
C LYS A 10 -2.78 -5.79 -2.39
N ILE A 11 -2.46 -6.38 -1.24
CA ILE A 11 -2.42 -5.68 0.04
C ILE A 11 -1.45 -4.50 -0.04
N TYR A 12 -0.26 -4.68 -0.63
CA TYR A 12 0.70 -3.60 -0.84
C TYR A 12 0.14 -2.44 -1.68
N GLU A 13 -0.63 -2.74 -2.72
CA GLU A 13 -1.30 -1.71 -3.52
C GLU A 13 -2.38 -0.98 -2.70
N GLU A 14 -3.16 -1.70 -1.89
CA GLU A 14 -4.18 -1.10 -1.02
C GLU A 14 -3.56 -0.15 0.01
N PHE A 15 -2.46 -0.54 0.66
CA PHE A 15 -1.71 0.36 1.55
C PHE A 15 -1.15 1.57 0.80
N SER A 16 -0.65 1.39 -0.44
CA SER A 16 -0.12 2.50 -1.23
C SER A 16 -1.20 3.51 -1.64
N VAL A 17 -2.39 3.04 -1.99
CA VAL A 17 -3.56 3.90 -2.26
C VAL A 17 -4.04 4.59 -1.00
N ALA A 18 -4.20 3.84 0.10
CA ALA A 18 -4.63 4.40 1.37
C ALA A 18 -3.68 5.49 1.87
N ARG A 19 -2.37 5.32 1.65
CA ARG A 19 -1.38 6.34 2.02
C ARG A 19 -1.65 7.68 1.34
N ALA A 20 -1.82 7.66 0.01
CA ALA A 20 -2.14 8.86 -0.77
C ALA A 20 -3.49 9.48 -0.35
N VAL A 21 -4.50 8.65 -0.07
CA VAL A 21 -5.81 9.10 0.40
C VAL A 21 -5.73 9.74 1.79
N ILE A 22 -4.92 9.22 2.71
CA ILE A 22 -4.69 9.81 4.03
C ILE A 22 -4.01 11.18 3.90
N ASP A 23 -3.03 11.30 3.01
CA ASP A 23 -2.27 12.54 2.86
C ASP A 23 -3.14 13.70 2.33
N HIS A 24 -4.30 13.43 1.69
CA HIS A 24 -5.16 14.44 1.07
C HIS A 24 -6.61 14.51 1.55
N CYS A 25 -7.22 13.37 1.89
CA CYS A 25 -8.68 13.23 1.99
C CYS A 25 -9.17 12.60 3.30
N HIS A 26 -8.28 12.08 4.13
CA HIS A 26 -8.63 11.45 5.40
C HIS A 26 -7.57 11.70 6.45
N SER A 27 -7.95 12.27 7.59
CA SER A 27 -7.01 12.57 8.67
C SER A 27 -7.22 11.59 9.83
N PRO A 28 -6.58 10.41 9.83
CA PRO A 28 -6.67 9.46 10.94
C PRO A 28 -6.01 10.05 12.19
N SER A 29 -6.35 9.49 13.35
CA SER A 29 -5.65 9.84 14.58
C SER A 29 -4.16 9.47 14.49
N LYS A 30 -3.32 10.11 15.32
CA LYS A 30 -1.88 9.80 15.38
C LYS A 30 -1.62 8.32 15.66
N GLN A 31 -2.44 7.70 16.50
CA GLN A 31 -2.32 6.28 16.83
C GLN A 31 -2.63 5.39 15.63
N GLU A 32 -3.74 5.65 14.94
CA GLU A 32 -4.12 4.91 13.73
C GLU A 32 -3.08 5.07 12.61
N PHE A 33 -2.55 6.29 12.42
CA PHE A 33 -1.51 6.54 11.43
C PHE A 33 -0.20 5.79 11.74
N ASN A 34 0.20 5.75 13.01
CA ASN A 34 1.38 4.98 13.42
C ASN A 34 1.17 3.48 13.20
N GLN A 35 0.01 2.93 13.59
CA GLN A 35 -0.33 1.53 13.36
C GLN A 35 -0.34 1.19 11.87
N PHE A 36 -0.91 2.07 11.05
CA PHE A 36 -0.89 1.94 9.59
C PHE A 36 0.54 1.87 9.05
N LEU A 37 1.43 2.75 9.51
CA LEU A 37 2.83 2.77 9.08
C LEU A 37 3.58 1.49 9.45
N GLU A 38 3.36 0.96 10.65
CA GLU A 38 3.96 -0.29 11.10
C GLU A 38 3.48 -1.48 10.24
N ASN A 39 2.17 -1.57 10.02
CA ASN A 39 1.59 -2.61 9.17
C ASN A 39 2.12 -2.50 7.73
N PHE A 40 2.19 -1.28 7.18
CA PHE A 40 2.69 -1.07 5.83
C PHE A 40 4.17 -1.46 5.68
N ALA A 41 5.00 -1.19 6.71
CA ALA A 41 6.39 -1.60 6.72
C ALA A 41 6.53 -3.13 6.67
N ALA A 42 5.69 -3.87 7.40
CA ALA A 42 5.66 -5.32 7.34
C ALA A 42 5.19 -5.83 5.96
N VAL A 43 4.14 -5.26 5.39
CA VAL A 43 3.68 -5.60 4.02
C VAL A 43 4.77 -5.36 2.99
N ASN A 44 5.52 -4.26 3.11
CA ASN A 44 6.65 -3.93 2.22
C ASN A 44 7.75 -5.02 2.28
N GLN A 45 8.10 -5.48 3.49
CA GLN A 45 9.07 -6.55 3.67
C GLN A 45 8.59 -7.88 3.08
N LEU A 46 7.34 -8.28 3.37
CA LEU A 46 6.75 -9.50 2.82
C LEU A 46 6.66 -9.44 1.29
N THR A 47 6.33 -8.28 0.74
CA THR A 47 6.30 -8.05 -0.71
C THR A 47 7.68 -8.22 -1.33
N ALA A 48 8.74 -7.71 -0.70
CA ALA A 48 10.10 -7.90 -1.18
C ALA A 48 10.54 -9.39 -1.13
N LEU A 49 10.13 -10.14 -0.10
CA LEU A 49 10.37 -11.58 0.02
C LEU A 49 9.62 -12.36 -1.08
N GLU A 50 8.37 -12.00 -1.32
CA GLU A 50 7.54 -12.60 -2.36
C GLU A 50 8.17 -12.39 -3.75
N LEU A 51 8.61 -11.16 -4.05
CA LEU A 51 9.35 -10.88 -5.28
C LEU A 51 10.69 -11.61 -5.36
N LYS A 52 11.35 -11.89 -4.23
CA LYS A 52 12.59 -12.69 -4.21
C LYS A 52 12.33 -14.13 -4.59
N GLY A 53 11.17 -14.69 -4.21
CA GLY A 53 10.71 -16.01 -4.65
C GLY A 53 10.47 -16.06 -6.17
N MET A 54 9.84 -15.03 -6.73
CA MET A 54 9.58 -14.93 -8.18
C MET A 54 10.84 -14.62 -9.02
N TYR A 55 11.77 -13.84 -8.47
CA TYR A 55 12.96 -13.34 -9.16
C TYR A 55 14.22 -13.65 -8.35
N PRO A 56 14.60 -14.93 -8.21
CA PRO A 56 15.72 -15.36 -7.35
C PRO A 56 17.06 -14.78 -7.79
N ASP A 57 17.24 -14.43 -9.06
CA ASP A 57 18.49 -13.87 -9.59
C ASP A 57 18.66 -12.37 -9.29
N LYS A 58 17.59 -11.69 -8.82
CA LYS A 58 17.67 -10.27 -8.48
C LYS A 58 18.23 -10.08 -7.07
N SER A 59 19.04 -9.03 -6.90
CA SER A 59 19.55 -8.67 -5.58
C SER A 59 18.40 -8.19 -4.68
N PRO A 60 18.47 -8.45 -3.36
CA PRO A 60 17.46 -7.95 -2.42
C PRO A 60 17.25 -6.43 -2.52
N GLN A 61 18.33 -5.67 -2.75
CA GLN A 61 18.27 -4.22 -2.90
C GLN A 61 17.53 -3.80 -4.19
N ALA A 62 17.74 -4.50 -5.30
CA ALA A 62 17.01 -4.22 -6.54
C ALA A 62 15.51 -4.48 -6.39
N LEU A 63 15.13 -5.54 -5.66
CA LEU A 63 13.74 -5.86 -5.37
C LEU A 63 13.10 -4.85 -4.43
N SER A 64 13.76 -4.51 -3.32
CA SER A 64 13.30 -3.46 -2.40
C SER A 64 13.07 -2.12 -3.11
N ASN A 65 14.02 -1.71 -3.97
CA ASN A 65 13.86 -0.52 -4.80
C ASN A 65 12.68 -0.62 -5.77
N ALA A 66 12.44 -1.79 -6.36
CA ALA A 66 11.30 -2.01 -7.25
C ALA A 66 9.97 -1.88 -6.50
N VAL A 67 9.88 -2.43 -5.30
CA VAL A 67 8.71 -2.30 -4.41
C VAL A 67 8.45 -0.83 -4.11
N GLN A 68 9.45 -0.11 -3.60
CA GLN A 68 9.32 1.33 -3.31
C GLN A 68 8.87 2.14 -4.53
N LYS A 69 9.49 1.92 -5.70
CA LYS A 69 9.09 2.60 -6.95
C LYS A 69 7.64 2.32 -7.32
N ARG A 70 7.16 1.09 -7.09
CA ARG A 70 5.76 0.71 -7.34
C ARG A 70 4.82 1.47 -6.42
N SER A 71 5.11 1.57 -5.12
CA SER A 71 4.29 2.37 -4.20
C SER A 71 4.29 3.85 -4.57
N THR A 72 5.44 4.45 -4.86
CA THR A 72 5.51 5.84 -5.32
C THR A 72 4.67 6.09 -6.57
N PHE A 73 4.71 5.16 -7.53
CA PHE A 73 3.90 5.25 -8.74
C PHE A 73 2.39 5.16 -8.45
N ILE A 74 1.97 4.23 -7.60
CA ILE A 74 0.56 4.06 -7.22
C ILE A 74 0.06 5.29 -6.44
N ALA A 75 0.84 5.75 -5.46
CA ALA A 75 0.53 6.93 -4.67
C ALA A 75 0.42 8.17 -5.57
N GLY A 76 1.40 8.42 -6.45
CA GLY A 76 1.36 9.57 -7.36
C GLY A 76 0.18 9.55 -8.34
N ASN A 77 -0.22 8.37 -8.83
CA ASN A 77 -1.45 8.25 -9.66
C ASN A 77 -2.72 8.52 -8.84
N THR A 78 -2.72 8.08 -7.58
CA THR A 78 -3.82 8.32 -6.64
C THR A 78 -3.94 9.80 -6.31
N ASP A 79 -2.81 10.47 -6.02
CA ASP A 79 -2.74 11.92 -5.78
C ASP A 79 -3.24 12.69 -7.00
N MET A 80 -2.76 12.36 -8.21
CA MET A 80 -3.25 13.01 -9.44
C MET A 80 -4.75 12.83 -9.63
N LYS A 81 -5.30 11.66 -9.28
CA LYS A 81 -6.73 11.42 -9.35
C LYS A 81 -7.48 12.28 -8.35
N ILE A 82 -7.03 12.31 -7.09
CA ILE A 82 -7.60 13.14 -6.02
C ILE A 82 -7.57 14.62 -6.41
N ILE A 83 -6.44 15.12 -6.95
CA ILE A 83 -6.30 16.52 -7.39
C ILE A 83 -7.32 16.85 -8.50
N ARG A 84 -7.56 15.92 -9.43
CA ARG A 84 -8.48 16.13 -10.57
C ARG A 84 -9.95 16.02 -10.18
N THR A 85 -10.29 15.11 -9.26
CA THR A 85 -11.68 14.73 -9.00
C THR A 85 -12.18 15.09 -7.61
N GLY A 86 -11.30 15.55 -6.74
CA GLY A 86 -11.58 15.78 -5.32
C GLY A 86 -11.74 14.49 -4.51
N CYS A 87 -12.00 14.67 -3.22
CA CYS A 87 -12.14 13.59 -2.24
C CYS A 87 -13.50 12.88 -2.25
N ASP A 88 -14.50 13.41 -2.96
CA ASP A 88 -15.89 12.89 -2.92
C ASP A 88 -16.15 11.77 -3.96
N THR A 89 -15.11 11.22 -4.57
CA THR A 89 -15.28 10.14 -5.55
C THR A 89 -15.52 8.79 -4.90
N PRO A 90 -16.24 7.87 -5.56
CA PRO A 90 -16.41 6.49 -5.07
C PRO A 90 -15.08 5.80 -4.76
N PHE A 91 -14.05 6.08 -5.55
CA PHE A 91 -12.70 5.54 -5.34
C PHE A 91 -12.07 6.00 -4.02
N VAL A 92 -12.16 7.29 -3.69
CA VAL A 92 -11.61 7.81 -2.43
C VAL A 92 -12.42 7.27 -1.25
N LYS A 93 -13.76 7.26 -1.37
CA LYS A 93 -14.64 6.70 -0.34
C LYS A 93 -14.32 5.24 -0.03
N GLU A 94 -14.16 4.42 -1.07
CA GLU A 94 -13.81 3.01 -0.92
C GLU A 94 -12.44 2.85 -0.23
N ALA A 95 -11.44 3.66 -0.58
CA ALA A 95 -10.13 3.62 0.08
C ALA A 95 -10.21 4.01 1.56
N ILE A 96 -11.03 5.01 1.92
CA ILE A 96 -11.28 5.41 3.31
C ILE A 96 -12.02 4.29 4.07
N GLU A 97 -13.04 3.69 3.47
CA GLU A 97 -13.80 2.58 4.06
C GLU A 97 -12.94 1.34 4.32
N ARG A 98 -11.90 1.12 3.52
CA ARG A 98 -10.94 0.03 3.70
C ARG A 98 -9.87 0.34 4.75
N PHE A 99 -9.62 1.60 5.09
CA PHE A 99 -8.56 1.99 6.01
C PHE A 99 -8.59 1.22 7.37
N PRO A 100 -9.74 1.05 8.05
CA PRO A 100 -9.80 0.26 9.28
C PRO A 100 -9.32 -1.19 9.12
N LYS A 101 -9.59 -1.82 7.97
CA LYS A 101 -9.12 -3.20 7.70
C LYS A 101 -7.60 -3.25 7.54
N LEU A 102 -6.99 -2.18 7.04
CA LEU A 102 -5.54 -2.06 6.93
C LEU A 102 -4.88 -1.89 8.31
N LEU A 103 -5.57 -1.29 9.29
CA LEU A 103 -5.11 -1.20 10.68
C LEU A 103 -5.16 -2.56 11.39
N GLU A 104 -6.17 -3.37 11.07
CA GLU A 104 -6.34 -4.72 11.61
C GLU A 104 -5.46 -5.77 10.91
N TRP A 105 -4.83 -5.39 9.79
CA TRP A 105 -3.97 -6.30 9.03
C TRP A 105 -2.83 -6.81 9.91
N LYS A 106 -2.61 -8.13 9.85
CA LYS A 106 -1.53 -8.83 10.55
C LYS A 106 -0.85 -9.78 9.55
N PRO A 107 0.49 -9.89 9.61
CA PRO A 107 1.26 -10.81 8.79
C PRO A 107 0.99 -12.28 9.12
#